data_AF-A0A968IKX6-F1
#
_entry.id   AF-A0A968IKX6-F1
#
_cell.length_a   1.000
_cell.length_b   1.000
_cell.length_c   1.000
_cell.angle_alpha   90.00
_cell.angle_beta   90.00
_cell.angle_gamma   90.00
#
_symmetry.space_group_name_H-M   'P 1'
#
loop_
_entity.id
_entity.type
_entity.pdbx_description
1 polymer ?
#
loop_
_entity_poly.entity_id
_entity_poly.type
_entity_poly.pdbx_seq_one_letter_code
_entity_poly.pdbx_strand_id
1 'polypeptide(L)'
;MTQVLFSFLGATSAAAIFWFTVPETYSFGSLSILLALCFVVLTENHPFSSLWYVAVSALTLSFTITNWMVGILVAAVNHHWKQSLQINVNAFALVTLLWGVQKYMFSSAVFFLGDKEEGRRIYIFRSASDYLTIIKSFFSDTIIMPAIQLTENIEQPEWPYISVQASAPGSGSMWGFLAVGLWMSLLGLGVWGCLSSKKYTKFRLVLGLSLLGLLLLHFVYGGPYTFLYSLHFAPLLIILAAFSTLTQARLVGLILAGIIIISAGINNVQLFHKATEYFQIYPRTEYTQPETLRQF
;
A
#
# COMPACT_ATOMS: atom_id res chain seq x y z
N MET A 1 -11.14 -22.53 1.88
CA MET A 1 -9.88 -22.68 2.67
C MET A 1 -8.77 -21.74 2.18
N THR A 2 -8.33 -21.81 0.91
CA THR A 2 -7.26 -20.92 0.39
C THR A 2 -7.55 -19.44 0.57
N GLN A 3 -8.74 -18.96 0.17
CA GLN A 3 -9.11 -17.55 0.29
C GLN A 3 -9.06 -17.08 1.75
N VAL A 4 -9.69 -17.85 2.66
CA VAL A 4 -9.68 -17.59 4.11
C VAL A 4 -8.24 -17.49 4.65
N LEU A 5 -7.34 -18.37 4.22
CA LEU A 5 -5.95 -18.35 4.64
C LEU A 5 -5.22 -17.06 4.22
N PHE A 6 -5.33 -16.65 2.96
CA PHE A 6 -4.69 -15.41 2.49
C PHE A 6 -5.38 -14.15 3.03
N SER A 7 -6.67 -14.20 3.35
CA SER A 7 -7.36 -13.15 4.11
C SER A 7 -6.81 -13.02 5.53
N PHE A 8 -6.57 -14.13 6.23
CA PHE A 8 -5.90 -14.11 7.53
C PHE A 8 -4.48 -13.57 7.43
N LEU A 9 -3.71 -13.97 6.41
CA LEU A 9 -2.38 -13.43 6.17
C LEU A 9 -2.42 -11.90 5.99
N GLY A 10 -3.41 -11.39 5.26
CA GLY A 10 -3.65 -9.96 5.15
C GLY A 10 -4.00 -9.30 6.47
N ALA A 11 -4.92 -9.88 7.25
CA ALA A 11 -5.33 -9.35 8.55
C ALA A 11 -4.17 -9.33 9.57
N THR A 12 -3.25 -10.29 9.51
CA THR A 12 -2.07 -10.36 10.38
C THR A 12 -0.85 -9.62 9.83
N SER A 13 -0.95 -9.01 8.65
CA SER A 13 0.16 -8.22 8.08
C SER A 13 0.45 -6.99 8.93
N ALA A 14 1.71 -6.55 8.92
CA ALA A 14 2.13 -5.36 9.63
C ALA A 14 1.36 -4.12 9.15
N ALA A 15 1.18 -3.97 7.84
CA ALA A 15 0.39 -2.88 7.26
C ALA A 15 -1.05 -2.88 7.80
N ALA A 16 -1.70 -4.04 7.90
CA ALA A 16 -3.08 -4.10 8.39
C ALA A 16 -3.19 -3.75 9.88
N ILE A 17 -2.35 -4.36 10.72
CA ILE A 17 -2.40 -4.16 12.18
C ILE A 17 -2.13 -2.70 12.55
N PHE A 18 -1.15 -2.06 11.89
CA PHE A 18 -0.75 -0.69 12.22
C PHE A 18 -1.68 0.37 11.62
N TRP A 19 -2.25 0.13 10.45
CA TRP A 19 -2.94 1.20 9.72
C TRP A 19 -4.47 1.07 9.68
N PHE A 20 -5.07 -0.12 9.82
CA PHE A 20 -6.54 -0.20 9.93
C PHE A 20 -7.08 0.29 11.29
N THR A 21 -6.21 0.48 12.28
CA THR A 21 -6.57 1.06 13.57
C THR A 21 -6.57 2.59 13.55
N VAL A 22 -6.07 3.21 12.48
CA VAL A 22 -5.99 4.67 12.31
C VAL A 22 -7.00 5.11 11.25
N PRO A 23 -7.90 6.07 11.54
CA PRO A 23 -8.91 6.53 10.58
C PRO A 23 -8.27 7.45 9.52
N GLU A 24 -7.54 6.85 8.58
CA GLU A 24 -6.84 7.54 7.49
C GLU A 24 -7.28 7.03 6.10
N THR A 25 -6.93 7.78 5.05
CA THR A 25 -7.32 7.47 3.66
C THR A 25 -6.66 6.20 3.11
N TYR A 26 -5.55 5.73 3.70
CA TYR A 26 -4.79 4.57 3.21
C TYR A 26 -5.59 3.26 3.20
N SER A 27 -6.44 3.02 4.20
CA SER A 27 -7.29 1.82 4.24
C SER A 27 -8.28 1.78 3.09
N PHE A 28 -8.91 2.91 2.78
CA PHE A 28 -9.80 3.03 1.64
C PHE A 28 -9.04 3.00 0.31
N GLY A 29 -7.84 3.59 0.27
CA GLY A 29 -6.93 3.47 -0.86
C GLY A 29 -6.62 2.02 -1.20
N SER A 30 -6.23 1.22 -0.21
CA SER A 30 -5.98 -0.22 -0.34
C SER A 30 -7.21 -0.98 -0.86
N LEU A 31 -8.40 -0.69 -0.30
CA LEU A 31 -9.64 -1.31 -0.75
C LEU A 31 -9.98 -0.94 -2.21
N SER A 32 -9.75 0.30 -2.62
CA SER A 32 -9.98 0.75 -4.00
C SER A 32 -9.09 -0.01 -5.01
N ILE A 33 -7.84 -0.28 -4.66
CA ILE A 33 -6.92 -1.11 -5.45
C ILE A 33 -7.47 -2.54 -5.57
N LEU A 34 -7.90 -3.13 -4.45
CA LEU A 34 -8.46 -4.48 -4.45
C LEU A 34 -9.71 -4.59 -5.33
N LEU A 35 -10.62 -3.62 -5.23
CA LEU A 35 -11.83 -3.56 -6.06
C LEU A 35 -11.50 -3.40 -7.54
N ALA A 36 -10.52 -2.57 -7.89
CA ALA A 36 -10.04 -2.42 -9.26
C ALA A 36 -9.46 -3.75 -9.79
N LEU A 37 -8.68 -4.46 -9.00
CA LEU A 37 -8.15 -5.78 -9.36
C LEU A 37 -9.25 -6.84 -9.54
N CYS A 38 -10.25 -6.87 -8.64
CA CYS A 38 -11.42 -7.71 -8.82
C CYS A 38 -12.15 -7.40 -10.14
N PHE A 39 -12.30 -6.12 -10.46
CA PHE A 39 -12.92 -5.70 -11.71
C PHE A 39 -12.11 -6.18 -12.93
N VAL A 40 -10.77 -6.15 -12.91
CA VAL A 40 -9.96 -6.71 -14.01
C VAL A 40 -10.29 -8.19 -14.25
N VAL A 41 -10.41 -8.99 -13.18
CA VAL A 41 -10.78 -10.41 -13.33
C VAL A 41 -12.17 -10.57 -13.95
N LEU A 42 -13.13 -9.72 -13.58
CA LEU A 42 -14.48 -9.73 -14.16
C LEU A 42 -14.44 -9.39 -15.66
N THR A 43 -13.63 -8.40 -16.07
CA THR A 43 -13.49 -7.99 -17.48
C THR A 43 -12.86 -9.05 -18.38
N GLU A 44 -12.21 -10.06 -17.81
CA GLU A 44 -11.72 -11.20 -18.60
C GLU A 44 -12.84 -12.17 -19.01
N ASN A 45 -13.92 -12.23 -18.24
CA ASN A 45 -15.01 -13.19 -18.45
C ASN A 45 -16.26 -12.52 -19.03
N HIS A 46 -16.42 -11.21 -18.84
CA HIS A 46 -17.60 -10.46 -19.25
C HIS A 46 -17.23 -9.10 -19.85
N PRO A 47 -17.88 -8.68 -20.94
CA PRO A 47 -17.76 -7.31 -21.42
C PRO A 47 -18.48 -6.35 -20.48
N PHE A 48 -17.84 -5.21 -20.19
CA PHE A 48 -18.44 -4.12 -19.42
C PHE A 48 -18.49 -2.86 -20.28
N SER A 49 -19.49 -2.01 -20.03
CA SER A 49 -19.56 -0.69 -20.65
C SER A 49 -18.45 0.23 -20.12
N SER A 50 -18.07 1.24 -20.91
CA SER A 50 -17.04 2.21 -20.53
C SER A 50 -17.34 2.95 -19.22
N LEU A 51 -18.62 3.05 -18.83
CA LEU A 51 -19.03 3.67 -17.56
C LEU A 51 -18.41 2.98 -16.35
N TRP A 52 -18.30 1.64 -16.35
CA TRP A 52 -17.69 0.90 -15.25
C TRP A 52 -16.19 1.19 -15.12
N TYR A 53 -15.49 1.33 -16.24
CA TYR A 53 -14.08 1.71 -16.23
C TYR A 53 -13.88 3.15 -15.71
N VAL A 54 -14.77 4.08 -16.08
CA VAL A 54 -14.78 5.44 -15.54
C VAL A 54 -14.99 5.39 -14.01
N ALA A 55 -15.96 4.60 -13.54
CA ALA A 55 -16.25 4.47 -12.11
C ALA A 55 -15.06 3.89 -11.32
N VAL A 56 -14.41 2.83 -11.83
CA VAL A 56 -13.23 2.22 -11.19
C VAL A 56 -12.02 3.17 -11.21
N SER A 57 -11.82 3.89 -12.31
CA SER A 57 -10.74 4.88 -12.43
C SER A 57 -10.98 6.06 -11.48
N ALA A 58 -12.22 6.56 -11.39
CA ALA A 58 -12.60 7.61 -10.44
C ALA A 58 -12.47 7.16 -8.99
N LEU A 59 -12.88 5.92 -8.67
CA LEU A 59 -12.78 5.35 -7.33
C LEU A 59 -11.33 5.28 -6.85
N THR A 60 -10.41 4.81 -7.69
CA THR A 60 -8.98 4.71 -7.31
C THR A 60 -8.33 6.08 -7.19
N LEU A 61 -8.70 7.05 -8.03
CA LEU A 61 -8.25 8.44 -7.94
C LEU A 61 -8.75 9.16 -6.68
N SER A 62 -9.96 8.86 -6.22
CA SER A 62 -10.63 9.61 -5.14
C SER A 62 -9.95 9.47 -3.77
N PHE A 63 -9.16 8.42 -3.55
CA PHE A 63 -8.49 8.19 -2.26
C PHE A 63 -7.05 8.68 -2.25
N THR A 64 -6.25 8.29 -3.24
CA THR A 64 -4.93 8.88 -3.47
C THR A 64 -4.66 8.99 -4.96
N ILE A 65 -4.01 10.08 -5.38
CA ILE A 65 -3.63 10.28 -6.78
C ILE A 65 -2.73 9.15 -7.25
N THR A 66 -1.86 8.65 -6.38
CA THR A 66 -0.94 7.55 -6.67
C THR A 66 -1.68 6.25 -6.99
N ASN A 67 -2.83 5.98 -6.37
CA ASN A 67 -3.62 4.77 -6.63
C ASN A 67 -4.37 4.84 -7.98
N TRP A 68 -4.58 6.04 -8.54
CA TRP A 68 -5.22 6.22 -9.84
C TRP A 68 -4.52 5.44 -10.96
N MET A 69 -3.22 5.17 -10.81
CA MET A 69 -2.47 4.35 -11.76
C MET A 69 -3.13 2.98 -12.02
N VAL A 70 -3.77 2.37 -11.02
CA VAL A 70 -4.43 1.07 -11.17
C VAL A 70 -5.63 1.22 -12.10
N GLY A 71 -6.45 2.26 -11.92
CA GLY A 71 -7.56 2.61 -12.80
C GLY A 71 -7.12 2.89 -14.25
N ILE A 72 -6.02 3.63 -14.42
CA ILE A 72 -5.41 3.89 -15.73
C ILE A 72 -5.00 2.57 -16.40
N LEU A 73 -4.33 1.68 -15.67
CA LEU A 73 -3.90 0.38 -16.16
C LEU A 73 -5.10 -0.51 -16.55
N VAL A 74 -6.15 -0.57 -15.72
CA VAL A 74 -7.39 -1.31 -16.02
C VAL A 74 -8.00 -0.87 -17.36
N ALA A 75 -8.07 0.45 -17.61
CA ALA A 75 -8.57 0.98 -18.86
C ALA A 75 -7.63 0.66 -20.03
N ALA A 76 -6.32 0.82 -19.85
CA ALA A 76 -5.31 0.60 -20.89
C ALA A 76 -5.21 -0.85 -21.36
N VAL A 77 -5.41 -1.84 -20.48
CA VAL A 77 -5.36 -3.26 -20.87
C VAL A 77 -6.64 -3.76 -21.54
N ASN A 78 -7.74 -3.01 -21.43
CA ASN A 78 -9.05 -3.40 -21.94
C ASN A 78 -9.50 -2.58 -23.16
N HIS A 79 -8.92 -1.41 -23.39
CA HIS A 79 -9.31 -0.50 -24.46
C HIS A 79 -8.12 0.01 -25.27
N HIS A 80 -8.38 0.40 -26.52
CA HIS A 80 -7.35 1.08 -27.31
C HIS A 80 -7.04 2.46 -26.71
N TRP A 81 -5.86 3.00 -27.03
CA TRP A 81 -5.29 4.17 -26.36
C TRP A 81 -6.23 5.40 -26.32
N LYS A 82 -6.97 5.70 -27.39
CA LYS A 82 -7.91 6.85 -27.40
C LYS A 82 -9.10 6.63 -26.44
N GLN A 83 -9.66 5.43 -26.42
CA GLN A 83 -10.75 5.08 -25.49
C GLN A 83 -10.25 5.08 -24.05
N SER A 84 -9.06 4.51 -23.80
CA SER A 84 -8.43 4.53 -22.47
C SER A 84 -8.19 5.98 -22.00
N LEU A 85 -7.68 6.84 -22.88
CA LEU A 85 -7.52 8.27 -22.59
C LEU A 85 -8.87 8.92 -22.24
N GLN A 86 -9.91 8.69 -23.05
CA GLN A 86 -11.24 9.24 -22.79
C GLN A 86 -11.84 8.76 -21.47
N ILE A 87 -11.67 7.48 -21.12
CA ILE A 87 -12.09 6.93 -19.81
C ILE A 87 -11.42 7.68 -18.68
N ASN A 88 -10.10 7.89 -18.75
CA ASN A 88 -9.36 8.57 -17.69
C ASN A 88 -9.68 10.07 -17.61
N VAL A 89 -9.90 10.74 -18.74
CA VAL A 89 -10.39 12.13 -18.76
C VAL A 89 -11.77 12.22 -18.11
N ASN A 90 -12.69 11.32 -18.44
CA ASN A 90 -14.02 11.28 -17.84
C ASN A 90 -13.95 10.99 -16.33
N ALA A 91 -13.08 10.09 -15.89
CA ALA A 91 -12.87 9.79 -14.49
C ALA A 91 -12.31 11.00 -13.73
N PHE A 92 -11.32 11.68 -14.30
CA PHE A 92 -10.76 12.92 -13.74
C PHE A 92 -11.81 14.02 -13.62
N ALA A 93 -12.62 14.22 -14.67
CA ALA A 93 -13.71 15.17 -14.66
C ALA A 93 -14.75 14.83 -13.57
N LEU A 94 -15.10 13.55 -13.43
CA LEU A 94 -16.02 13.09 -12.39
C LEU A 94 -15.49 13.37 -10.99
N VAL A 95 -14.23 13.02 -10.70
CA VAL A 95 -13.62 13.30 -9.38
C VAL A 95 -13.51 14.80 -9.13
N THR A 96 -13.19 15.60 -10.15
CA THR A 96 -13.16 17.06 -10.04
C THR A 96 -14.53 17.65 -9.71
N LEU A 97 -15.61 17.13 -10.31
CA LEU A 97 -16.98 17.53 -9.98
C LEU A 97 -17.36 17.15 -8.55
N LEU A 98 -17.04 15.93 -8.12
CA LEU A 98 -17.26 15.46 -6.74
C LEU A 98 -16.48 16.31 -5.73
N TRP A 99 -15.24 16.65 -6.06
CA TRP A 99 -14.44 17.59 -5.27
C TRP A 99 -15.11 18.98 -5.21
N GLY A 100 -15.69 19.47 -6.30
CA GLY A 100 -16.43 20.74 -6.29
C GLY A 100 -17.61 20.72 -5.32
N VAL A 101 -18.34 19.60 -5.24
CA VAL A 101 -19.40 19.38 -4.23
C VAL A 101 -18.80 19.36 -2.82
N GLN A 102 -17.68 18.64 -2.63
CA GLN A 102 -16.98 18.62 -1.35
C GLN A 102 -16.53 20.02 -0.92
N LYS A 103 -15.97 20.82 -1.84
CA LYS A 103 -15.51 22.20 -1.59
C LYS A 103 -16.66 23.12 -1.22
N TYR A 104 -17.83 22.93 -1.84
CA TYR A 104 -19.03 23.67 -1.51
C TYR A 104 -19.53 23.34 -0.09
N MET A 105 -19.50 22.06 0.30
CA MET A 105 -19.91 21.63 1.66
C MET A 105 -18.84 21.93 2.72
N PHE A 106 -17.57 21.84 2.36
CA PHE A 106 -16.40 21.98 3.22
C PHE A 106 -15.44 22.98 2.59
N SER A 107 -15.56 24.25 3.00
CA SER A 107 -14.76 25.36 2.45
C SER A 107 -13.25 25.17 2.64
N SER A 108 -12.82 24.36 3.61
CA SER A 108 -11.42 24.01 3.84
C SER A 108 -10.84 22.98 2.87
N ALA A 109 -11.67 22.32 2.04
CA ALA A 109 -11.18 21.31 1.10
C ALA A 109 -10.17 21.93 0.12
N VAL A 110 -8.98 21.32 0.03
CA VAL A 110 -7.95 21.73 -0.92
C VAL A 110 -8.14 20.94 -2.21
N PHE A 111 -7.78 21.52 -3.35
CA PHE A 111 -7.77 20.77 -4.61
C PHE A 111 -6.76 19.62 -4.50
N PHE A 112 -7.16 18.42 -4.91
CA PHE A 112 -6.36 17.22 -4.67
C PHE A 112 -5.02 17.24 -5.43
N LEU A 113 -4.89 18.01 -6.52
CA LEU A 113 -3.59 18.24 -7.18
C LEU A 113 -2.89 19.50 -6.65
N GLY A 114 -1.61 19.37 -6.31
CA GLY A 114 -0.73 20.50 -6.00
C GLY A 114 -0.65 20.87 -4.52
N ASP A 115 -0.97 19.94 -3.61
CA ASP A 115 -0.76 20.16 -2.19
C ASP A 115 0.74 20.28 -1.85
N LYS A 116 1.09 21.27 -1.03
CA LYS A 116 2.47 21.67 -0.70
C LYS A 116 3.17 20.62 0.17
N GLU A 117 2.40 19.85 0.95
CA GLU A 117 2.89 18.77 1.82
C GLU A 117 3.54 17.62 1.02
N GLU A 118 2.99 17.28 -0.15
CA GLU A 118 3.57 16.24 -1.02
C GLU A 118 4.80 16.74 -1.79
N GLY A 119 4.81 18.02 -2.20
CA GLY A 119 5.95 18.66 -2.86
C GLY A 119 7.21 18.70 -1.97
N ARG A 120 7.04 18.83 -0.64
CA ARG A 120 8.14 18.79 0.35
C ARG A 120 8.78 17.40 0.47
N ARG A 121 8.16 16.36 -0.09
CA ARG A 121 8.59 14.95 -0.02
C ARG A 121 9.20 14.43 -1.32
N ILE A 122 9.40 15.30 -2.32
CA ILE A 122 10.11 14.94 -3.55
C ILE A 122 11.63 15.04 -3.27
N TYR A 123 12.28 13.89 -3.13
CA TYR A 123 13.73 13.81 -2.88
C TYR A 123 14.45 13.40 -4.16
N ILE A 124 14.90 14.39 -4.94
CA ILE A 124 15.48 14.21 -6.30
C ILE A 124 16.89 13.57 -6.27
N PHE A 125 17.59 13.62 -5.14
CA PHE A 125 18.94 13.04 -4.99
C PHE A 125 18.97 12.01 -3.86
N ARG A 126 19.11 10.72 -4.23
CA ARG A 126 19.18 9.59 -3.28
C ARG A 126 20.43 8.76 -3.47
N SER A 127 20.91 8.20 -2.35
CA SER A 127 21.95 7.19 -2.32
C SER A 127 21.42 5.81 -2.74
N ALA A 128 22.30 4.92 -3.19
CA ALA A 128 21.91 3.55 -3.56
C ALA A 128 21.27 2.77 -2.39
N SER A 129 21.72 3.03 -1.15
CA SER A 129 21.15 2.47 0.07
C SER A 129 19.69 2.85 0.30
N ASP A 130 19.26 4.03 -0.17
CA ASP A 130 17.88 4.48 0.01
C ASP A 130 16.91 3.62 -0.82
N TYR A 131 17.27 3.26 -2.05
CA TYR A 131 16.44 2.39 -2.90
C TYR A 131 16.27 1.00 -2.30
N LEU A 132 17.33 0.41 -1.78
CA LEU A 132 17.25 -0.89 -1.10
C LEU A 132 16.33 -0.82 0.12
N THR A 133 16.35 0.29 0.84
CA THR A 133 15.50 0.50 2.02
C THR A 133 14.03 0.63 1.62
N ILE A 134 13.73 1.30 0.50
CA ILE A 134 12.38 1.40 -0.05
C ILE A 134 11.86 0.01 -0.48
N ILE A 135 12.66 -0.75 -1.24
CA ILE A 135 12.31 -2.11 -1.66
C ILE A 135 12.06 -2.98 -0.43
N LYS A 136 12.98 -2.97 0.54
CA LYS A 136 12.86 -3.70 1.80
C LYS A 136 11.56 -3.35 2.54
N SER A 137 11.24 -2.07 2.62
CA SER A 137 10.03 -1.60 3.30
C SER A 137 8.76 -2.14 2.63
N PHE A 138 8.66 -2.08 1.31
CA PHE A 138 7.46 -2.57 0.63
C PHE A 138 7.37 -4.09 0.60
N PHE A 139 8.46 -4.79 0.31
CA PHE A 139 8.43 -6.23 0.08
C PHE A 139 8.59 -7.05 1.36
N SER A 140 9.07 -6.48 2.46
CA SER A 140 9.19 -7.17 3.75
C SER A 140 8.36 -6.49 4.84
N ASP A 141 8.60 -5.20 5.10
CA ASP A 141 7.99 -4.53 6.26
C ASP A 141 6.48 -4.43 6.16
N THR A 142 5.92 -4.34 4.94
CA THR A 142 4.48 -4.40 4.70
C THR A 142 3.81 -5.61 5.37
N ILE A 143 4.49 -6.76 5.40
CA ILE A 143 3.94 -8.00 5.97
C ILE A 143 4.48 -8.27 7.37
N ILE A 144 5.78 -8.01 7.62
CA ILE A 144 6.44 -8.30 8.89
C ILE A 144 7.11 -7.04 9.43
N MET A 145 6.59 -6.53 10.55
CA MET A 145 7.10 -5.34 11.21
C MET A 145 8.54 -5.61 11.73
N PRO A 146 9.55 -4.83 11.33
CA PRO A 146 10.91 -4.95 11.86
C PRO A 146 11.02 -4.23 13.21
N ALA A 147 12.23 -4.16 13.78
CA ALA A 147 12.45 -3.41 15.02
C ALA A 147 12.01 -1.95 14.88
N ILE A 148 11.35 -1.43 15.91
CA ILE A 148 10.98 -0.02 16.02
C ILE A 148 12.18 0.75 16.55
N GLN A 149 12.51 1.85 15.89
CA GLN A 149 13.55 2.80 16.31
C GLN A 149 12.91 4.15 16.61
N LEU A 150 13.46 4.85 17.60
CA LEU A 150 13.15 6.25 17.84
C LEU A 150 14.13 7.08 17.04
N THR A 151 13.59 7.95 16.19
CA THR A 151 14.39 8.91 15.43
C THR A 151 14.16 10.29 16.00
N GLU A 152 15.25 11.03 16.22
CA GLU A 152 15.19 12.40 16.68
C GLU A 152 14.39 13.27 15.72
N ASN A 153 13.52 14.09 16.28
CA ASN A 153 12.76 15.07 15.54
C ASN A 153 13.45 16.43 15.70
N ILE A 154 14.13 16.89 14.65
CA ILE A 154 14.89 18.14 14.68
C ILE A 154 13.97 19.35 14.91
N GLU A 155 12.74 19.29 14.38
CA GLU A 155 11.76 20.37 14.56
C GLU A 155 11.11 20.33 15.96
N GLN A 156 11.02 19.16 16.58
CA GLN A 156 10.44 18.98 17.93
C GLN A 156 11.24 17.96 18.75
N PRO A 157 12.40 18.34 19.32
CA PRO A 157 13.31 17.39 19.99
C PRO A 157 12.70 16.58 21.13
N GLU A 158 11.68 17.11 21.80
CA GLU A 158 10.97 16.41 22.87
C GLU A 158 10.06 15.28 22.35
N TRP A 159 9.75 15.27 21.05
CA TRP A 159 8.88 14.30 20.39
C TRP A 159 9.59 13.57 19.25
N PRO A 160 10.41 12.55 19.58
CA PRO A 160 10.95 11.66 18.57
C PRO A 160 9.81 11.01 17.77
N TYR A 161 10.04 10.71 16.50
CA TYR A 161 9.10 9.91 15.72
C TYR A 161 9.53 8.44 15.69
N ILE A 162 8.53 7.55 15.68
CA ILE A 162 8.75 6.12 15.46
C ILE A 162 9.11 5.90 14.00
N SER A 163 10.22 5.22 13.77
CA SER A 163 10.67 4.81 12.43
C SER A 163 11.08 3.34 12.42
N VAL A 164 10.89 2.74 11.26
CA VAL A 164 11.32 1.36 10.95
C VAL A 164 12.24 1.34 9.73
N GLN A 165 12.51 2.51 9.16
CA GLN A 165 13.19 2.69 7.88
C GLN A 165 14.56 2.01 7.90
N ALA A 166 15.38 2.31 8.91
CA ALA A 166 16.74 1.80 9.07
C ALA A 166 16.82 0.37 9.64
N SER A 167 15.70 -0.22 10.06
CA SER A 167 15.72 -1.54 10.71
C SER A 167 15.91 -2.66 9.69
N ALA A 168 16.73 -3.66 10.03
CA ALA A 168 16.89 -4.85 9.19
C ALA A 168 15.56 -5.65 9.11
N PRO A 169 15.27 -6.34 7.99
CA PRO A 169 14.09 -7.19 7.88
C PRO A 169 14.00 -8.21 9.02
N GLY A 170 12.83 -8.31 9.65
CA GLY A 170 12.58 -9.32 10.69
C GLY A 170 13.32 -9.08 12.01
N SER A 171 14.02 -7.95 12.16
CA SER A 171 14.77 -7.59 13.38
C SER A 171 13.90 -7.37 14.62
N GLY A 172 12.56 -7.35 14.49
CA GLY A 172 11.66 -7.09 15.60
C GLY A 172 11.64 -8.19 16.66
N SER A 173 11.84 -9.45 16.27
CA SER A 173 11.92 -10.62 17.15
C SER A 173 12.43 -11.86 16.41
N MET A 174 12.68 -12.97 17.12
CA MET A 174 12.95 -14.26 16.47
C MET A 174 11.80 -14.74 15.57
N TRP A 175 10.55 -14.43 15.96
CA TRP A 175 9.36 -14.70 15.13
C TRP A 175 9.39 -13.87 13.85
N GLY A 176 9.79 -12.59 13.94
CA GLY A 176 9.96 -11.71 12.80
C GLY A 176 11.02 -12.22 11.81
N PHE A 177 12.17 -12.65 12.32
CA PHE A 177 13.24 -13.20 11.49
C PHE A 177 12.78 -14.45 10.71
N LEU A 178 12.16 -15.40 11.41
CA LEU A 178 11.57 -16.59 10.79
C LEU A 178 10.50 -16.20 9.75
N ALA A 179 9.59 -15.30 10.11
CA ALA A 179 8.49 -14.87 9.25
C ALA A 179 8.99 -14.22 7.96
N VAL A 180 10.07 -13.43 7.99
CA VAL A 180 10.66 -12.84 6.77
C VAL A 180 11.20 -13.93 5.84
N GLY A 181 11.95 -14.91 6.35
CA GLY A 181 12.46 -16.02 5.52
C GLY A 181 11.32 -16.80 4.84
N LEU A 182 10.28 -17.12 5.61
CA LEU A 182 9.09 -17.82 5.10
C LEU A 182 8.33 -16.97 4.09
N TRP A 183 8.16 -15.67 4.36
CA TRP A 183 7.47 -14.74 3.48
C TRP A 183 8.19 -14.57 2.15
N MET A 184 9.51 -14.38 2.15
CA MET A 184 10.29 -14.28 0.91
C MET A 184 10.21 -15.57 0.09
N SER A 185 10.18 -16.73 0.76
CA SER A 185 9.98 -18.03 0.10
C SER A 185 8.59 -18.14 -0.54
N LEU A 186 7.54 -17.78 0.21
CA LEU A 186 6.16 -17.78 -0.29
C LEU A 186 5.97 -16.80 -1.45
N LEU A 187 6.54 -15.60 -1.33
CA LEU A 187 6.50 -14.59 -2.38
C LEU A 187 7.23 -15.06 -3.63
N GLY A 188 8.37 -15.72 -3.49
CA GLY A 188 9.09 -16.37 -4.60
C GLY A 188 8.24 -17.42 -5.33
N LEU A 189 7.55 -18.29 -4.57
CA LEU A 189 6.57 -19.23 -5.15
C LEU A 189 5.40 -18.52 -5.84
N GLY A 190 4.95 -17.40 -5.27
CA GLY A 190 3.93 -16.53 -5.85
C GLY A 190 4.33 -15.93 -7.19
N VAL A 191 5.52 -15.35 -7.27
CA VAL A 191 6.12 -14.83 -8.52
C VAL A 191 6.25 -15.96 -9.54
N TRP A 192 6.79 -17.11 -9.14
CA TRP A 192 6.90 -18.28 -10.03
C TRP A 192 5.53 -18.71 -10.57
N GLY A 193 4.51 -18.79 -9.72
CA GLY A 193 3.15 -19.13 -10.14
C GLY A 193 2.51 -18.08 -11.04
N CYS A 194 2.75 -16.80 -10.77
CA CYS A 194 2.26 -15.70 -11.59
C CYS A 194 2.86 -15.74 -13.00
N LEU A 195 4.18 -15.94 -13.11
CA LEU A 195 4.89 -16.01 -14.39
C LEU A 195 4.57 -17.30 -15.16
N SER A 196 4.40 -18.42 -14.47
CA SER A 196 4.15 -19.73 -15.11
C SER A 196 2.69 -19.93 -15.54
N SER A 197 1.75 -19.22 -14.94
CA SER A 197 0.34 -19.30 -15.33
C SER A 197 0.15 -18.79 -16.77
N LYS A 198 -0.78 -19.37 -17.53
CA LYS A 198 -1.27 -18.80 -18.80
C LYS A 198 -2.67 -18.18 -18.66
N LYS A 199 -3.29 -18.34 -17.48
CA LYS A 199 -4.62 -17.80 -17.16
C LYS A 199 -4.49 -16.37 -16.65
N TYR A 200 -5.55 -15.60 -16.81
CA TYR A 200 -5.68 -14.27 -16.21
C TYR A 200 -4.61 -13.27 -16.67
N THR A 201 -4.35 -13.22 -17.99
CA THR A 201 -3.23 -12.44 -18.54
C THR A 201 -3.39 -10.94 -18.32
N LYS A 202 -4.60 -10.39 -18.47
CA LYS A 202 -4.84 -8.96 -18.21
C LYS A 202 -4.66 -8.66 -16.73
N PHE A 203 -5.22 -9.50 -15.88
CA PHE A 203 -5.07 -9.39 -14.43
C PHE A 203 -3.60 -9.40 -13.99
N ARG A 204 -2.81 -10.36 -14.48
CA ARG A 204 -1.37 -10.44 -14.16
C ARG A 204 -0.60 -9.21 -14.63
N LEU A 205 -0.94 -8.70 -15.82
CA LEU A 205 -0.32 -7.48 -16.33
C LEU A 205 -0.64 -6.29 -15.42
N VAL A 206 -1.91 -6.09 -15.06
CA VAL A 206 -2.31 -4.99 -14.15
C VAL A 206 -1.66 -5.15 -12.79
N LEU A 207 -1.64 -6.36 -12.21
CA LEU A 207 -0.98 -6.63 -10.92
C LEU A 207 0.51 -6.28 -10.96
N GLY A 208 1.23 -6.77 -11.96
CA GLY A 208 2.68 -6.54 -12.11
C GLY A 208 3.02 -5.07 -12.37
N LEU A 209 2.27 -4.42 -13.28
CA LEU A 209 2.46 -3.00 -13.57
C LEU A 209 2.06 -2.10 -12.40
N SER A 210 1.06 -2.49 -11.60
CA SER A 210 0.68 -1.76 -10.39
C SER A 210 1.79 -1.84 -9.34
N LEU A 211 2.34 -3.03 -9.08
CA LEU A 211 3.48 -3.19 -8.16
C LEU A 211 4.69 -2.39 -8.63
N LEU A 212 5.03 -2.48 -9.92
CA LEU A 212 6.17 -1.77 -10.48
C LEU A 212 5.97 -0.26 -10.42
N GLY A 213 4.83 0.26 -10.88
CA GLY A 213 4.60 1.70 -10.91
C GLY A 213 4.46 2.29 -9.51
N LEU A 214 3.84 1.59 -8.55
CA LEU A 214 3.86 2.03 -7.15
C LEU A 214 5.28 2.08 -6.61
N LEU A 215 6.11 1.06 -6.89
CA LEU A 215 7.50 1.05 -6.44
C LEU A 215 8.31 2.21 -7.05
N LEU A 216 8.19 2.41 -8.36
CA LEU A 216 8.87 3.50 -9.07
C LEU A 216 8.42 4.87 -8.56
N LEU A 217 7.12 5.04 -8.29
CA LEU A 217 6.60 6.25 -7.69
C LEU A 217 7.27 6.50 -6.33
N HIS A 218 7.39 5.47 -5.49
CA HIS A 218 8.04 5.63 -4.20
C HIS A 218 9.56 5.70 -4.26
N PHE A 219 10.22 5.37 -5.37
CA PHE A 219 11.61 5.77 -5.56
C PHE A 219 11.76 7.29 -5.69
N VAL A 220 10.74 7.97 -6.21
CA VAL A 220 10.70 9.44 -6.29
C VAL A 220 10.16 10.06 -4.99
N TYR A 221 9.03 9.54 -4.47
CA TYR A 221 8.27 10.13 -3.35
C TYR A 221 8.47 9.44 -1.99
N GLY A 222 8.91 8.19 -1.95
CA GLY A 222 8.94 7.35 -0.75
C GLY A 222 10.15 7.65 0.10
N GLY A 223 10.23 8.87 0.66
CA GLY A 223 11.30 9.37 1.53
C GLY A 223 11.50 8.54 2.81
N PRO A 224 11.83 9.15 3.97
CA PRO A 224 12.02 8.42 5.22
C PRO A 224 10.75 7.77 5.81
N TYR A 225 9.64 7.75 5.06
CA TYR A 225 8.30 7.34 5.52
C TYR A 225 7.68 6.24 4.64
N THR A 226 8.46 5.30 4.11
CA THR A 226 7.92 4.31 3.14
C THR A 226 6.88 3.39 3.74
N PHE A 227 7.01 3.04 5.02
CA PHE A 227 6.06 2.15 5.70
C PHE A 227 4.64 2.73 5.76
N LEU A 228 4.49 4.06 5.70
CA LEU A 228 3.19 4.74 5.63
C LEU A 228 2.35 4.27 4.42
N TYR A 229 3.01 3.96 3.31
CA TYR A 229 2.35 3.56 2.07
C TYR A 229 2.21 2.03 1.92
N SER A 230 2.59 1.26 2.95
CA SER A 230 2.59 -0.21 2.91
C SER A 230 1.20 -0.81 2.63
N LEU A 231 0.12 -0.17 3.09
CA LEU A 231 -1.25 -0.60 2.84
C LEU A 231 -1.61 -0.65 1.35
N HIS A 232 -0.98 0.16 0.50
CA HIS A 232 -1.20 0.13 -0.95
C HIS A 232 -0.53 -1.09 -1.61
N PHE A 233 0.56 -1.60 -1.01
CA PHE A 233 1.27 -2.79 -1.49
C PHE A 233 0.70 -4.09 -0.94
N ALA A 234 0.19 -4.09 0.30
CA ALA A 234 -0.31 -5.29 0.98
C ALA A 234 -1.25 -6.15 0.11
N PRO A 235 -2.36 -5.64 -0.45
CA PRO A 235 -3.26 -6.47 -1.26
C PRO A 235 -2.58 -7.02 -2.51
N LEU A 236 -1.72 -6.24 -3.16
CA LEU A 236 -0.99 -6.66 -4.36
C LEU A 236 -0.02 -7.81 -4.04
N LEU A 237 0.74 -7.69 -2.95
CA LEU A 237 1.71 -8.69 -2.53
C LEU A 237 1.04 -9.98 -2.06
N ILE A 238 -0.08 -9.89 -1.35
CA ILE A 238 -0.86 -11.05 -0.90
C ILE A 238 -1.45 -11.79 -2.10
N ILE A 239 -2.01 -11.07 -3.07
CA ILE A 239 -2.51 -11.66 -4.32
C ILE A 239 -1.36 -12.33 -5.09
N LEU A 240 -0.21 -11.67 -5.19
CA LEU A 240 0.97 -12.24 -5.84
C LEU A 240 1.42 -13.53 -5.13
N ALA A 241 1.48 -13.52 -3.80
CA ALA A 241 1.78 -14.72 -3.00
C ALA A 241 0.73 -15.83 -3.20
N ALA A 242 -0.55 -15.49 -3.39
CA ALA A 242 -1.63 -16.45 -3.62
C ALA A 242 -1.47 -17.22 -4.95
N PHE A 243 -0.73 -16.69 -5.94
CA PHE A 243 -0.38 -17.44 -7.14
C PHE A 243 0.44 -18.71 -6.86
N SER A 244 1.11 -18.81 -5.70
CA SER A 244 1.77 -20.06 -5.26
C SER A 244 0.81 -21.25 -5.28
N THR A 245 -0.48 -21.01 -5.08
CA THR A 245 -1.54 -22.04 -5.06
C THR A 245 -1.93 -22.55 -6.44
N LEU A 246 -1.46 -21.88 -7.50
CA LEU A 246 -1.62 -22.29 -8.89
C LEU A 246 -0.42 -23.08 -9.41
N THR A 247 0.58 -23.35 -8.56
CA THR A 247 1.77 -24.16 -8.91
C THR A 247 1.64 -25.59 -8.41
N GLN A 248 2.58 -26.46 -8.83
CA GLN A 248 2.74 -27.80 -8.27
C GLN A 248 3.14 -27.76 -6.77
N ALA A 249 3.74 -26.67 -6.30
CA ALA A 249 4.11 -26.44 -4.90
C ALA A 249 2.95 -25.87 -4.05
N ARG A 250 1.70 -26.02 -4.48
CA ARG A 250 0.52 -25.49 -3.78
C ARG A 250 0.51 -25.83 -2.29
N LEU A 251 0.79 -27.08 -1.92
CA LEU A 251 0.77 -27.50 -0.52
C LEU A 251 1.83 -26.75 0.30
N VAL A 252 3.03 -26.61 -0.26
CA VAL A 252 4.13 -25.84 0.37
C VAL A 252 3.70 -24.39 0.56
N GLY A 253 3.11 -23.76 -0.46
CA GLY A 253 2.61 -22.38 -0.36
C GLY A 253 1.55 -22.20 0.74
N LEU A 254 0.63 -23.14 0.89
CA LEU A 254 -0.38 -23.12 1.96
C LEU A 254 0.22 -23.32 3.35
N ILE A 255 1.19 -24.24 3.50
CA ILE A 255 1.90 -24.46 4.77
C ILE A 255 2.69 -23.21 5.15
N LEU A 256 3.44 -22.63 4.22
CA LEU A 256 4.18 -21.39 4.44
C LEU A 256 3.24 -20.27 4.90
N ALA A 257 2.13 -20.04 4.18
CA ALA A 257 1.14 -19.04 4.57
C ALA A 257 0.59 -19.27 5.99
N GLY A 258 0.28 -20.51 6.35
CA GLY A 258 -0.15 -20.87 7.71
C GLY A 258 0.87 -20.52 8.80
N ILE A 259 2.14 -20.87 8.58
CA ILE A 259 3.22 -20.57 9.54
C ILE A 259 3.50 -19.06 9.60
N ILE A 260 3.42 -18.35 8.47
CA ILE A 260 3.58 -16.89 8.43
C ILE A 260 2.48 -16.20 9.22
N ILE A 261 1.21 -16.61 9.09
CA ILE A 261 0.09 -16.02 9.86
C ILE A 261 0.40 -16.04 11.36
N ILE A 262 0.90 -17.17 11.87
CA ILE A 262 1.23 -17.31 13.29
C ILE A 262 2.47 -16.47 13.64
N SER A 263 3.58 -16.66 12.93
CA SER A 263 4.86 -16.00 13.25
C SER A 263 4.82 -14.49 13.03
N ALA A 264 4.30 -14.01 11.90
CA ALA A 264 4.10 -12.59 11.63
C ALA A 264 3.03 -12.00 12.56
N GLY A 265 1.93 -12.71 12.80
CA GLY A 265 0.88 -12.25 13.72
C GLY A 265 1.41 -11.97 15.13
N ILE A 266 2.16 -12.92 15.71
CA ILE A 266 2.80 -12.75 17.03
C ILE A 266 3.78 -11.55 17.00
N ASN A 267 4.68 -11.50 16.02
CA ASN A 267 5.68 -10.43 15.91
C ASN A 267 5.02 -9.04 15.77
N ASN A 268 4.04 -8.92 14.87
CA ASN A 268 3.42 -7.65 14.53
C ASN A 268 2.57 -7.12 15.68
N VAL A 269 1.81 -7.99 16.38
CA VAL A 269 1.03 -7.59 17.57
C VAL A 269 1.95 -7.14 18.70
N GLN A 270 3.06 -7.85 18.95
CA GLN A 270 4.05 -7.45 19.96
C GLN A 270 4.66 -6.07 19.66
N LEU A 271 5.02 -5.81 18.41
CA LEU A 271 5.59 -4.52 18.01
C LEU A 271 4.53 -3.41 18.00
N PHE A 272 3.28 -3.74 17.68
CA PHE A 272 2.17 -2.81 17.79
C PHE A 272 1.96 -2.36 19.24
N HIS A 273 1.97 -3.29 20.20
CA HIS A 273 1.90 -2.94 21.62
C HIS A 273 3.06 -2.03 22.05
N LYS A 274 4.30 -2.33 21.65
CA LYS A 274 5.45 -1.45 21.90
C LYS A 274 5.27 -0.05 21.30
N ALA A 275 4.70 0.04 20.10
CA ALA A 275 4.38 1.34 19.49
C ALA A 275 3.32 2.10 20.28
N THR A 276 2.30 1.42 20.82
CA THR A 276 1.28 2.07 21.65
C THR A 276 1.81 2.54 23.01
N GLU A 277 2.70 1.77 23.65
CA GLU A 277 3.38 2.15 24.90
C GLU A 277 4.20 3.44 24.71
N TYR A 278 4.83 3.60 23.55
CA TYR A 278 5.56 4.83 23.24
C TYR A 278 4.66 6.08 23.29
N PHE A 279 3.46 6.02 22.70
CA PHE A 279 2.51 7.14 22.72
C PHE A 279 1.94 7.43 24.12
N GLN A 280 2.01 6.47 25.05
CA GLN A 280 1.66 6.69 26.45
C GLN A 280 2.78 7.41 27.22
N ILE A 281 4.04 7.13 26.89
CA ILE A 281 5.23 7.73 27.53
C ILE A 281 5.47 9.15 27.01
N TYR A 282 5.24 9.36 25.70
CA TYR A 282 5.34 10.67 25.04
C TYR A 282 3.95 11.12 24.57
N PRO A 283 3.01 11.42 25.50
CA PRO A 283 1.69 11.86 25.12
C PRO A 283 1.78 13.17 24.36
N ARG A 284 1.00 13.28 23.29
CA ARG A 284 0.85 14.53 22.54
C ARG A 284 0.14 15.55 23.45
N THR A 285 0.88 16.29 24.28
CA THR A 285 0.32 17.45 24.96
C THR A 285 -0.20 18.41 23.90
N GLU A 286 -1.44 18.85 24.03
CA GLU A 286 -2.04 19.88 23.17
C GLU A 286 -1.23 21.17 23.34
N TYR A 287 -0.11 21.30 22.63
CA TYR A 287 0.47 22.59 22.38
C TYR A 287 -0.48 23.27 21.39
N THR A 288 -1.32 24.16 21.94
CA THR A 288 -1.80 25.33 21.23
C THR A 288 -0.65 25.84 20.36
N GLN A 289 -0.80 25.73 19.04
CA GLN A 289 0.02 26.51 18.13
C GLN A 289 0.07 27.94 18.69
N PRO A 290 1.24 28.57 18.86
CA PRO A 290 1.27 29.99 19.11
C PRO A 290 0.42 30.66 18.04
N GLU A 291 -0.49 31.56 18.45
CA GLU A 291 -1.50 32.20 17.60
C GLU A 291 -0.92 32.88 16.35
N THR A 292 0.40 33.00 16.25
CA THR A 292 1.16 33.55 15.14
C THR A 292 1.16 32.72 13.86
N LEU A 293 0.68 31.47 13.86
CA LEU A 293 0.56 30.64 12.65
C LEU A 293 -0.87 30.45 12.13
N ARG A 294 -1.89 31.05 12.77
CA ARG A 294 -3.28 31.04 12.27
C ARG A 294 -3.53 32.00 11.09
N GLN A 295 -2.50 32.64 10.55
CA GLN A 295 -2.61 33.61 9.45
C GLN A 295 -1.92 33.16 8.17
N PHE A 296 -1.95 31.88 7.77
CA PHE A 296 -1.62 31.48 6.39
C PHE A 296 -2.43 30.28 5.92
#